data_AF-A0AAF0JNH9-F1
#
_entry.id   AF-A0AAF0JNH9-F1
#
_cell.length_a   1.000
_cell.length_b   1.000
_cell.length_c   1.000
_cell.angle_alpha   90.00
_cell.angle_beta   90.00
_cell.angle_gamma   90.00
#
_symmetry.space_group_name_H-M   'P 1'
#
loop_
_entity.id
_entity.type
_entity.pdbx_description
1 polymer ?
#
loop_
_entity_poly.entity_id
_entity_poly.type
_entity_poly.pdbx_seq_one_letter_code
_entity_poly.pdbx_strand_id
1 'polypeptide(L)'
;MDKGKRRTLIMLKNDFSVLIAQLLPGYLRLIDAIIRAKYGVRAIDLLFDNPSKLYNALKEYYGDEASAEMAFFEVFLRPLVRLLGYKVTEHELLQKIKNGEDKEVVLKILSLYSSEKAS
;
A
#
# COMPACT_ATOMS: atom_id res chain seq x y z
N MET A 1 10.23 10.54 12.04
CA MET A 1 10.57 10.54 10.60
C MET A 1 11.12 11.92 10.25
N ASP A 2 12.26 12.02 9.57
CA ASP A 2 12.83 13.32 9.20
C ASP A 2 11.98 14.05 8.14
N LYS A 3 12.25 15.36 7.95
CA LYS A 3 11.48 16.20 7.00
C LYS A 3 11.55 15.69 5.56
N GLY A 4 12.68 15.12 5.14
CA GLY A 4 12.87 14.58 3.80
C GLY A 4 11.98 13.38 3.53
N LYS A 5 12.03 12.38 4.43
CA LYS A 5 11.17 11.19 4.35
C LYS A 5 9.69 11.52 4.41
N ARG A 6 9.30 12.56 5.19
CA ARG A 6 7.90 13.02 5.22
C ARG A 6 7.45 13.57 3.88
N ARG A 7 8.30 14.35 3.20
CA ARG A 7 8.00 14.86 1.85
C ARG A 7 7.91 13.73 0.83
N THR A 8 8.86 12.78 0.86
CA THR A 8 8.86 11.59 0.00
C THR A 8 7.57 10.79 0.19
N LEU A 9 7.14 10.57 1.43
CA LEU A 9 5.91 9.85 1.73
C LEU A 9 4.67 10.54 1.14
N ILE A 10 4.57 11.86 1.24
CA ILE A 10 3.47 12.63 0.66
C ILE A 10 3.44 12.45 -0.86
N MET A 11 4.60 12.56 -1.52
CA MET A 11 4.71 12.36 -2.96
C MET A 11 4.32 10.94 -3.36
N LEU A 12 4.85 9.92 -2.67
CA LEU A 12 4.50 8.52 -2.89
C LEU A 12 3.00 8.29 -2.77
N LYS A 13 2.38 8.77 -1.67
CA LYS A 13 0.93 8.65 -1.44
C LYS A 13 0.13 9.26 -2.60
N ASN A 14 0.54 10.43 -3.10
CA ASN A 14 -0.14 11.11 -4.21
C ASN A 14 0.02 10.35 -5.54
N ASP A 15 1.26 10.04 -5.94
CA ASP A 15 1.55 9.34 -7.20
C ASP A 15 0.85 7.97 -7.23
N PHE A 16 0.87 7.27 -6.10
CA PHE A 16 0.20 5.99 -5.94
C PHE A 16 -1.32 6.11 -6.01
N SER A 17 -1.91 7.13 -5.38
CA SER A 17 -3.35 7.40 -5.47
C SER A 17 -3.79 7.66 -6.91
N VAL A 18 -3.01 8.46 -7.65
CA VAL A 18 -3.27 8.76 -9.07
C VAL A 18 -3.19 7.50 -9.91
N LEU A 19 -2.15 6.68 -9.69
CA LEU A 19 -1.98 5.42 -10.42
C LEU A 19 -3.15 4.45 -10.18
N ILE A 20 -3.56 4.22 -8.93
CA ILE A 20 -4.71 3.36 -8.65
C ILE A 20 -5.99 3.91 -9.27
N ALA A 21 -6.22 5.23 -9.19
CA ALA A 21 -7.42 5.83 -9.78
C ALA A 21 -7.50 5.64 -11.30
N GLN A 22 -6.36 5.58 -11.99
CA GLN A 22 -6.27 5.28 -13.41
C GLN A 22 -6.48 3.79 -13.72
N LEU A 23 -5.88 2.90 -12.92
CA LEU A 23 -5.95 1.46 -13.15
C LEU A 23 -7.30 0.85 -12.76
N LEU A 24 -7.86 1.28 -11.64
CA LEU A 24 -9.05 0.71 -11.01
C LEU A 24 -10.02 1.83 -10.59
N PRO A 25 -10.71 2.49 -11.55
CA PRO A 25 -11.58 3.62 -11.26
C PRO A 25 -12.66 3.27 -10.23
N GLY A 26 -12.73 4.04 -9.15
CA GLY A 26 -13.72 3.87 -8.08
C GLY A 26 -13.43 2.76 -7.07
N TYR A 27 -12.53 1.82 -7.34
CA TYR A 27 -12.23 0.72 -6.41
C TYR A 27 -11.58 1.21 -5.12
N LEU A 28 -10.68 2.19 -5.22
CA LEU A 28 -10.08 2.82 -4.05
C LEU A 28 -11.13 3.48 -3.14
N ARG A 29 -12.23 4.01 -3.71
CA ARG A 29 -13.33 4.58 -2.91
C ARG A 29 -14.09 3.52 -2.12
N LEU A 30 -14.30 2.35 -2.73
CA LEU A 30 -14.92 1.22 -2.05
C LEU A 30 -14.05 0.75 -0.87
N ILE A 31 -12.75 0.55 -1.09
CA ILE A 31 -11.85 0.17 0.01
C ILE A 31 -11.77 1.28 1.07
N ASP A 32 -11.69 2.55 0.66
CA ASP A 32 -11.72 3.67 1.61
C ASP A 32 -12.98 3.65 2.47
N ALA A 33 -14.15 3.32 1.95
CA ALA A 33 -15.37 3.22 2.74
C ALA A 33 -15.26 2.14 3.83
N ILE A 34 -14.71 0.97 3.48
CA ILE A 34 -14.48 -0.14 4.41
C ILE A 34 -13.48 0.26 5.50
N ILE A 35 -12.34 0.81 5.11
CA ILE A 35 -11.25 1.17 6.02
C ILE A 35 -11.63 2.35 6.91
N ARG A 36 -12.34 3.35 6.39
CA ARG A 36 -12.82 4.50 7.17
C ARG A 36 -13.86 4.07 8.20
N ALA A 37 -14.78 3.17 7.85
CA ALA A 37 -15.77 2.66 8.79
C ALA A 37 -15.11 1.99 10.00
N LYS A 38 -13.96 1.32 9.79
CA LYS A 38 -13.25 0.58 10.85
C LYS A 38 -12.23 1.42 11.62
N TYR A 39 -11.49 2.29 10.94
CA TYR A 39 -10.32 2.97 11.53
C TYR A 39 -10.31 4.50 11.38
N GLY A 40 -11.30 5.10 10.71
CA GLY A 40 -11.38 6.54 10.50
C GLY A 40 -10.33 7.14 9.56
N VAL A 41 -9.52 6.31 8.88
CA VAL A 41 -8.44 6.73 7.97
C VAL A 41 -8.66 6.21 6.54
N ARG A 42 -7.95 6.79 5.56
CA ARG A 42 -7.94 6.26 4.18
C ARG A 42 -7.13 4.98 4.09
N ALA A 43 -7.47 4.12 3.12
CA ALA A 43 -6.75 2.89 2.83
C ALA A 43 -5.28 3.16 2.46
N ILE A 44 -5.02 4.20 1.64
CA ILE A 44 -3.65 4.58 1.28
C ILE A 44 -2.86 5.11 2.48
N ASP A 45 -3.51 5.83 3.39
CA ASP A 45 -2.83 6.27 4.60
C ASP A 45 -2.47 5.06 5.47
N LEU A 46 -3.39 4.11 5.63
CA LEU A 46 -3.14 2.89 6.38
C LEU A 46 -2.08 2.00 5.73
N LEU A 47 -2.04 1.91 4.39
CA LEU A 47 -1.02 1.13 3.67
C LEU A 47 0.40 1.57 4.01
N PHE A 48 0.64 2.88 4.16
CA PHE A 48 1.98 3.41 4.42
C PHE A 48 2.23 3.76 5.89
N ASP A 49 1.25 3.56 6.77
CA ASP A 49 1.39 3.72 8.21
C ASP A 49 1.45 2.35 8.92
N ASN A 50 0.58 1.41 8.52
CA ASN A 50 0.47 0.06 9.06
C ASN A 50 -0.15 -0.91 8.01
N PRO A 51 0.64 -1.40 7.04
CA PRO A 51 0.12 -2.25 5.96
C PRO A 51 -0.46 -3.58 6.45
N SER A 52 0.07 -4.18 7.53
CA SER A 52 -0.48 -5.40 8.12
C SER A 52 -1.92 -5.23 8.59
N LYS A 53 -2.24 -4.08 9.19
CA LYS A 53 -3.61 -3.74 9.61
C LYS A 53 -4.55 -3.47 8.43
N LEU A 54 -4.05 -2.95 7.32
CA LEU A 54 -4.83 -2.86 6.08
C LEU A 54 -5.15 -4.26 5.54
N TYR A 55 -4.13 -5.12 5.45
CA TYR A 55 -4.29 -6.50 4.99
C TYR A 55 -5.31 -7.27 5.86
N ASN A 56 -5.18 -7.19 7.17
CA ASN A 56 -6.10 -7.84 8.11
C ASN A 56 -7.53 -7.30 7.99
N ALA A 57 -7.70 -6.00 7.73
CA ALA A 57 -9.03 -5.44 7.51
C ALA A 57 -9.68 -5.95 6.22
N LEU A 58 -8.91 -6.16 5.14
CA LEU A 58 -9.43 -6.81 3.95
C LEU A 58 -9.76 -8.28 4.21
N LYS A 59 -8.90 -9.00 4.95
CA LYS A 59 -9.15 -10.39 5.35
C LYS A 59 -10.46 -10.54 6.11
N GLU A 60 -10.73 -9.65 7.06
CA GLU A 60 -12.00 -9.63 7.77
C GLU A 60 -13.19 -9.28 6.87
N TYR A 61 -13.04 -8.32 5.96
CA TYR A 61 -14.12 -7.90 5.06
C TYR A 61 -14.51 -9.00 4.06
N TYR A 62 -13.52 -9.66 3.45
CA TYR A 62 -13.76 -10.72 2.48
C TYR A 62 -14.13 -12.05 3.14
N GLY A 63 -13.76 -12.26 4.40
CA GLY A 63 -14.06 -13.48 5.15
C GLY A 63 -13.11 -14.65 4.87
N ASP A 64 -12.23 -14.53 3.87
CA ASP A 64 -11.22 -15.53 3.54
C ASP A 64 -9.89 -14.89 3.10
N GLU A 65 -8.81 -15.66 3.23
CA GLU A 65 -7.46 -15.19 2.94
C GLU A 65 -7.18 -15.05 1.44
N ALA A 66 -7.71 -15.95 0.60
CA ALA A 66 -7.42 -15.96 -0.82
C ALA A 66 -8.00 -14.72 -1.51
N SER A 67 -9.25 -14.37 -1.21
CA SER A 67 -9.92 -13.17 -1.71
C SER A 67 -9.23 -11.90 -1.23
N ALA A 68 -8.79 -11.86 0.03
CA ALA A 68 -8.09 -10.73 0.59
C ALA A 68 -6.70 -10.53 -0.04
N GLU A 69 -5.93 -11.61 -0.21
CA GLU A 69 -4.66 -11.56 -0.93
C GLU A 69 -4.84 -11.10 -2.36
N MET A 70 -5.83 -11.64 -3.08
CA MET A 70 -6.13 -11.21 -4.46
C MET A 70 -6.44 -9.72 -4.53
N ALA A 71 -7.34 -9.22 -3.68
CA ALA A 71 -7.66 -7.80 -3.62
C ALA A 71 -6.43 -6.95 -3.25
N PHE A 72 -5.61 -7.42 -2.32
CA PHE A 72 -4.40 -6.71 -1.89
C PHE A 72 -3.33 -6.68 -2.99
N PHE A 73 -3.17 -7.75 -3.76
CA PHE A 73 -2.28 -7.81 -4.91
C PHE A 73 -2.72 -6.84 -6.00
N GLU A 74 -3.97 -6.93 -6.46
CA GLU A 74 -4.44 -6.17 -7.62
C GLU A 74 -4.50 -4.66 -7.33
N VAL A 75 -4.92 -4.29 -6.11
CA VAL A 75 -5.16 -2.89 -5.78
C VAL A 75 -3.91 -2.21 -5.24
N PHE A 76 -3.12 -2.93 -4.43
CA PHE A 76 -2.00 -2.31 -3.71
C PHE A 76 -0.64 -2.77 -4.21
N LEU A 77 -0.34 -4.08 -4.18
CA LEU A 77 1.04 -4.53 -4.41
C LEU A 77 1.48 -4.41 -5.87
N ARG A 78 0.66 -4.82 -6.85
CA ARG A 78 0.99 -4.73 -8.28
C ARG A 78 1.24 -3.29 -8.72
N PRO A 79 0.33 -2.33 -8.44
CA PRO A 79 0.58 -0.94 -8.79
C PRO A 79 1.80 -0.38 -8.07
N LEU A 80 2.05 -0.81 -6.83
CA LEU A 80 3.17 -0.29 -6.04
C LEU A 80 4.49 -0.79 -6.59
N VAL A 81 4.61 -2.08 -6.88
CA VAL A 81 5.80 -2.68 -7.50
C VAL A 81 6.09 -2.03 -8.85
N ARG A 82 5.05 -1.78 -9.67
CA ARG A 82 5.18 -1.03 -10.91
C ARG A 82 5.69 0.40 -10.69
N LEU A 83 5.15 1.11 -9.70
CA LEU A 83 5.58 2.46 -9.33
C LEU A 83 7.03 2.50 -8.84
N LEU A 84 7.51 1.41 -8.27
CA LEU A 84 8.89 1.23 -7.78
C LEU A 84 9.84 0.67 -8.85
N GLY A 85 9.43 0.63 -10.12
CA GLY A 85 10.27 0.14 -11.22
C GLY A 85 10.63 -1.35 -11.10
N TYR A 86 9.77 -2.16 -10.48
CA TYR A 86 9.98 -3.60 -10.28
C TYR A 86 11.23 -3.96 -9.45
N LYS A 87 11.76 -3.03 -8.65
CA LYS A 87 12.92 -3.24 -7.76
C LYS A 87 12.62 -4.11 -6.52
N VAL A 88 11.37 -4.55 -6.38
CA VAL A 88 10.88 -5.44 -5.30
C VAL A 88 9.73 -6.28 -5.84
N THR A 89 9.54 -7.49 -5.30
CA THR A 89 8.44 -8.37 -5.73
C THR A 89 7.21 -8.20 -4.84
N GLU A 90 6.03 -8.48 -5.41
CA GLU A 90 4.76 -8.45 -4.67
C GLU A 90 4.77 -9.47 -3.53
N HIS A 91 5.28 -10.68 -3.79
CA HIS A 91 5.34 -11.75 -2.80
C HIS A 91 6.23 -11.39 -1.61
N GLU A 92 7.40 -10.78 -1.86
CA GLU A 92 8.28 -10.35 -0.77
C GLU A 92 7.59 -9.31 0.13
N LEU A 93 6.92 -8.32 -0.47
CA LEU A 93 6.17 -7.32 0.30
C LEU A 93 5.03 -7.98 1.08
N LEU A 94 4.24 -8.86 0.46
CA LEU A 94 3.13 -9.53 1.12
C LEU A 94 3.59 -10.35 2.32
N GLN A 95 4.67 -11.14 2.19
CA GLN A 95 5.18 -11.95 3.29
C GLN A 95 5.56 -11.09 4.51
N LYS A 96 6.29 -9.98 4.28
CA LYS A 96 6.66 -9.05 5.35
C LYS A 96 5.44 -8.38 5.99
N ILE A 97 4.44 -8.01 5.19
CA ILE A 97 3.18 -7.44 5.66
C ILE A 97 2.43 -8.44 6.53
N LYS A 98 2.33 -9.70 6.12
CA LYS A 98 1.69 -10.79 6.89
C LYS A 98 2.42 -11.07 8.20
N ASN A 99 3.73 -10.90 8.24
CA ASN A 99 4.56 -11.03 9.44
C ASN A 99 4.48 -9.81 10.37
N GLY A 100 3.79 -8.73 9.99
CA GLY A 100 3.72 -7.50 10.78
C GLY A 100 4.99 -6.65 10.76
N GLU A 101 5.88 -6.85 9.78
CA GLU A 101 7.12 -6.09 9.58
C GLU A 101 6.84 -4.70 8.93
N ASP A 102 5.82 -4.00 9.43
CA ASP A 102 5.24 -2.80 8.83
C ASP A 102 6.28 -1.68 8.61
N LYS A 103 7.12 -1.46 9.61
CA LYS A 103 8.13 -0.40 9.59
C LYS A 103 9.18 -0.69 8.53
N GLU A 104 9.66 -1.92 8.45
CA GLU A 104 10.64 -2.39 7.47
C GLU A 104 10.08 -2.27 6.05
N VAL A 105 8.83 -2.68 5.86
CA VAL A 105 8.12 -2.55 4.57
C VAL A 105 8.04 -1.09 4.13
N VAL A 106 7.55 -0.20 4.99
CA VAL A 106 7.41 1.22 4.67
C VAL A 106 8.76 1.88 4.39
N LEU A 107 9.79 1.57 5.19
CA LEU A 107 11.15 2.08 4.96
C LEU A 107 11.74 1.58 3.64
N LYS A 108 11.52 0.30 3.29
CA LYS A 108 11.97 -0.28 2.01
C LYS A 108 11.30 0.43 0.84
N ILE A 109 9.98 0.61 0.89
CA ILE A 109 9.21 1.29 -0.16
C ILE A 109 9.71 2.73 -0.35
N LEU A 110 9.87 3.49 0.73
CA LEU A 110 10.35 4.88 0.67
C LEU A 110 11.76 4.99 0.09
N SER A 111 12.65 4.05 0.44
CA SER A 111 13.99 3.97 -0.11
C SER A 111 13.95 3.75 -1.62
N LEU A 112 13.21 2.72 -2.06
CA LEU A 112 13.09 2.36 -3.49
C LEU A 112 12.47 3.49 -4.31
N TYR A 113 11.41 4.12 -3.79
CA TYR A 113 10.74 5.24 -4.45
C TYR A 113 11.65 6.46 -4.59
N SER A 114 12.46 6.76 -3.57
CA SER A 114 13.42 7.87 -3.63
C SER A 114 14.48 7.62 -4.69
N SER A 115 14.99 6.39 -4.78
CA SER A 115 15.98 6.00 -5.80
C SER A 115 15.41 6.02 -7.22
N GLU A 116 14.14 5.65 -7.39
CA GLU A 116 13.44 5.72 -8.68
C GLU A 116 13.28 7.15 -9.18
N LYS A 117 12.93 8.10 -8.30
CA LYS A 117 12.77 9.52 -8.68
C LYS A 117 14.08 10.26 -8.91
N ALA A 118 15.22 9.68 -8.49
CA ALA A 118 16.55 10.24 -8.69
C ALA A 118 17.23 9.73 -9.98
N SER A 119 16.65 8.71 -10.62
CA SER A 119 17.09 8.15 -11.91
C SER A 119 16.42 8.87 -13.06
#